data_AF-A0A9D5EYL7-F1
#
_entry.id   AF-A0A9D5EYL7-F1
#
_cell.length_a   1.000
_cell.length_b   1.000
_cell.length_c   1.000
_cell.angle_alpha   90.00
_cell.angle_beta   90.00
_cell.angle_gamma   90.00
#
_symmetry.space_group_name_H-M   'P 1'
#
loop_
_entity.id
_entity.type
_entity.pdbx_description
1 polymer ?
#
loop_
_entity_poly.entity_id
_entity_poly.type
_entity_poly.pdbx_seq_one_letter_code
_entity_poly.pdbx_strand_id
1 'polypeptide(L)'
;MRVVWFIVAVVVASLPGLAGAAEPTPAEVFEKRIVPIFKSPNPSSCVQCHLAGVDLKDYILPDAEKTFRSLRDQGLIDLESPEKSKIVKLIDMGGNAKGPNAVNAKLRVAERDAFVAWIKACAADPKLKAAPKLDEKDRAQPSRPVEVIRYARKDQVLESFEKNVWAWRFRCMNCHTEGTPQNDKYRKEYGDRVAWVKKGGPTDTLEYLIASKLIDPAKPEQSLLLRKPLGEKHEGGTKFVVGDDAYKGFRTWIEDVAAIRANKYAVVADLPPADTGPQRFGTDLWLKLTACPPEWGDKFLQARVFAWDAKRKAWEETPVAVSDRIVSGKAKLWQHSLTLLAAKDSERAKAWRTGKPSLPDGKYLLRVYVDGDGKIAKDWKTVLGEADLAGQVEFQAKWREGYNAMTAVDASKVRK
;
A
#
# COMPACT_ATOMS: atom_id res chain seq x y z
N MET A 1 -33.45 87.20 11.77
CA MET A 1 -32.45 86.42 11.01
C MET A 1 -33.17 85.70 9.89
N ARG A 2 -32.87 86.04 8.63
CA ARG A 2 -33.52 85.49 7.43
C ARG A 2 -32.77 84.23 6.97
N VAL A 3 -33.51 83.14 6.77
CA VAL A 3 -33.02 81.86 6.25
C VAL A 3 -32.99 81.95 4.72
N VAL A 4 -31.82 81.72 4.13
CA VAL A 4 -31.62 81.63 2.67
C VAL A 4 -31.39 80.16 2.33
N TRP A 5 -32.25 79.60 1.49
CA TRP A 5 -32.12 78.26 0.92
C TRP A 5 -31.33 78.33 -0.39
N PHE A 6 -30.26 77.55 -0.50
CA PHE A 6 -29.55 77.32 -1.77
C PHE A 6 -30.08 76.03 -2.43
N ILE A 7 -30.62 76.16 -3.64
CA ILE A 7 -30.96 75.04 -4.51
C ILE A 7 -29.70 74.66 -5.29
N VAL A 8 -29.19 73.45 -5.08
CA VAL A 8 -28.11 72.86 -5.88
C VAL A 8 -28.74 72.10 -7.05
N ALA A 9 -28.49 72.58 -8.27
CA ALA A 9 -28.85 71.89 -9.51
C ALA A 9 -27.83 70.76 -9.79
N VAL A 10 -28.31 69.52 -9.86
CA VAL A 10 -27.52 68.36 -10.26
C VAL A 10 -27.51 68.25 -11.79
N VAL A 11 -26.33 68.43 -12.39
CA VAL A 11 -26.07 68.13 -13.81
C VAL A 11 -25.81 66.63 -13.93
N VAL A 12 -26.70 65.91 -14.62
CA VAL A 12 -26.52 64.50 -14.97
C VAL A 12 -25.55 64.42 -16.15
N ALA A 13 -24.30 64.04 -15.87
CA ALA A 13 -23.33 63.70 -16.90
C ALA A 13 -23.59 62.27 -17.39
N SER A 14 -23.90 62.13 -18.67
CA SER A 14 -24.05 60.85 -19.38
C SER A 14 -22.69 60.17 -19.54
N LEU A 15 -22.45 59.05 -18.84
CA LEU A 15 -21.26 58.24 -19.03
C LEU A 15 -21.38 57.39 -20.31
N PRO A 16 -20.34 57.32 -21.16
CA PRO A 16 -20.31 56.43 -22.32
C PRO A 16 -20.23 54.97 -21.88
N GLY A 17 -20.89 54.10 -22.66
CA GLY A 17 -21.07 52.68 -22.35
C GLY A 17 -19.77 51.93 -22.06
N LEU A 18 -19.82 51.13 -21.00
CA LEU A 18 -18.85 50.08 -20.73
C LEU A 18 -18.84 49.11 -21.92
N ALA A 19 -17.84 49.23 -22.78
CA ALA A 19 -17.46 48.15 -23.69
C ALA A 19 -17.13 46.92 -22.82
N GLY A 20 -17.98 45.91 -22.85
CA GLY A 20 -17.76 44.66 -22.13
C GLY A 20 -16.41 44.08 -22.54
N ALA A 21 -15.56 43.76 -21.56
CA ALA A 21 -14.31 43.06 -21.82
C ALA A 21 -14.63 41.78 -22.61
N ALA A 22 -14.01 41.61 -23.78
CA ALA A 22 -14.19 40.42 -24.59
C ALA A 22 -13.87 39.17 -23.74
N GLU A 23 -14.71 38.13 -23.85
CA GLU A 23 -14.45 36.88 -23.15
C GLU A 23 -13.10 36.31 -23.60
N PRO A 24 -12.27 35.80 -22.66
CA PRO A 24 -10.95 35.29 -22.99
C PRO A 24 -11.06 34.07 -23.91
N THR A 25 -10.21 34.03 -24.92
CA THR A 25 -10.12 32.90 -25.86
C THR A 25 -9.65 31.61 -25.16
N PRO A 26 -9.95 30.42 -25.72
CA PRO A 26 -9.48 29.16 -25.14
C PRO A 26 -7.96 29.10 -24.94
N ALA A 27 -7.19 29.66 -25.86
CA ALA A 27 -5.73 29.73 -25.76
C ALA A 27 -5.27 30.65 -24.61
N GLU A 28 -5.89 31.81 -24.41
CA GLU A 28 -5.59 32.69 -23.28
C GLU A 28 -5.92 32.04 -21.93
N VAL A 29 -7.04 31.31 -21.84
CA VAL A 29 -7.39 30.55 -20.63
C VAL A 29 -6.38 29.43 -20.38
N PHE A 30 -5.94 28.73 -21.43
CA PHE A 30 -4.92 27.67 -21.34
C PHE A 30 -3.59 28.21 -20.80
N GLU A 31 -3.06 29.26 -21.42
CA GLU A 31 -1.80 29.89 -21.01
C GLU A 31 -1.86 30.42 -19.57
N LYS A 32 -2.99 31.03 -19.20
CA LYS A 32 -3.13 31.63 -17.87
C LYS A 32 -3.39 30.61 -16.76
N ARG A 33 -4.06 29.48 -17.05
CA ARG A 33 -4.56 28.55 -16.03
C ARG A 33 -4.01 27.14 -16.10
N ILE A 34 -3.76 26.60 -17.29
CA ILE A 34 -3.29 25.21 -17.47
C ILE A 34 -1.76 25.15 -17.51
N VAL A 35 -1.11 26.04 -18.25
CA VAL A 35 0.36 26.07 -18.37
C VAL A 35 1.08 26.20 -17.01
N PRO A 36 0.59 26.97 -16.02
CA PRO A 36 1.19 26.98 -14.68
C PRO A 36 1.14 25.63 -13.97
N ILE A 37 0.09 24.83 -14.17
CA ILE A 37 -0.01 23.46 -13.64
C ILE A 37 1.04 22.58 -14.34
N PHE A 38 1.12 22.70 -15.67
CA PHE A 38 2.08 21.96 -16.47
C PHE A 38 3.53 22.18 -16.03
N LYS A 39 3.89 23.45 -15.79
CA LYS A 39 5.25 23.88 -15.41
C LYS A 39 5.54 23.79 -13.90
N SER A 40 4.53 23.55 -13.07
CA SER A 40 4.69 23.49 -11.62
C SER A 40 5.65 22.37 -11.22
N PRO A 41 6.65 22.60 -10.36
CA PRO A 41 7.48 21.51 -9.82
C PRO A 41 6.73 20.68 -8.78
N ASN A 42 5.58 21.17 -8.28
CA ASN A 42 4.78 20.46 -7.30
C ASN A 42 4.04 19.28 -7.94
N PRO A 43 3.83 18.19 -7.20
CA PRO A 43 3.04 17.07 -7.68
C PRO A 43 1.55 17.46 -7.79
N SER A 44 0.88 16.90 -8.81
CA SER A 44 -0.54 17.15 -9.08
C SER A 44 -1.49 16.33 -8.19
N SER A 45 -2.80 16.59 -8.26
CA SER A 45 -3.82 15.75 -7.59
C SER A 45 -3.75 14.26 -7.95
N CYS A 46 -3.22 13.88 -9.11
CA CYS A 46 -3.12 12.49 -9.55
C CYS A 46 -2.17 11.65 -8.67
N VAL A 47 -1.14 12.25 -8.06
CA VAL A 47 -0.23 11.52 -7.16
C VAL A 47 -0.88 11.14 -5.83
N GLN A 48 -2.08 11.68 -5.54
CA GLN A 48 -2.83 11.30 -4.36
C GLN A 48 -3.14 9.80 -4.35
N CYS A 49 -3.41 9.23 -5.54
CA CYS A 49 -3.84 7.85 -5.72
C CYS A 49 -2.75 6.96 -6.32
N HIS A 50 -1.71 7.53 -6.94
CA HIS A 50 -0.61 6.80 -7.57
C HIS A 50 0.70 7.12 -6.87
N LEU A 51 1.49 6.10 -6.52
CA LEU A 51 2.83 6.32 -5.99
C LEU A 51 3.82 6.79 -7.06
N ALA A 52 3.57 6.44 -8.34
CA ALA A 52 4.37 6.85 -9.49
C ALA A 52 3.62 6.61 -10.81
N GLY A 53 4.19 7.10 -11.91
CA GLY A 53 3.82 6.74 -13.28
C GLY A 53 2.61 7.49 -13.86
N VAL A 54 1.94 8.35 -13.09
CA VAL A 54 0.87 9.23 -13.56
C VAL A 54 0.97 10.58 -12.89
N ASP A 55 0.96 11.64 -13.69
CA ASP A 55 0.74 13.01 -13.27
C ASP A 55 -0.30 13.68 -14.18
N LEU A 56 -0.99 14.70 -13.67
CA LEU A 56 -1.92 15.49 -14.48
C LEU A 56 -1.25 16.10 -15.72
N LYS A 57 0.05 16.39 -15.65
CA LYS A 57 0.88 16.88 -16.75
C LYS A 57 0.94 15.94 -17.95
N ASP A 58 0.80 14.63 -17.73
CA ASP A 58 0.83 13.64 -18.81
C ASP A 58 -0.36 13.81 -19.79
N TYR A 59 -1.37 14.57 -19.38
CA TYR A 59 -2.58 14.87 -20.15
C TYR A 59 -2.56 16.26 -20.78
N ILE A 60 -1.45 16.99 -20.69
CA ILE A 60 -1.28 18.35 -21.21
C ILE A 60 -0.18 18.36 -22.27
N LEU A 61 -0.50 18.80 -23.48
CA LEU A 61 0.48 19.02 -24.55
C LEU A 61 0.95 20.49 -24.53
N PRO A 62 2.10 20.81 -25.16
CA PRO A 62 2.57 22.21 -25.27
C PRO A 62 1.63 23.15 -26.04
N ASP A 63 0.63 22.59 -26.74
CA ASP A 63 -0.32 23.34 -27.56
C ASP A 63 -1.76 23.16 -27.03
N ALA A 64 -2.48 24.28 -26.91
CA ALA A 64 -3.82 24.31 -26.33
C ALA A 64 -4.82 23.53 -27.19
N GLU A 65 -4.80 23.70 -28.52
CA GLU A 65 -5.71 23.01 -29.43
C GLU A 65 -5.48 21.49 -29.38
N LYS A 66 -4.22 21.05 -29.47
CA LYS A 66 -3.86 19.63 -29.40
C LYS A 66 -4.24 19.04 -28.05
N THR A 67 -4.04 19.76 -26.95
CA THR A 67 -4.49 19.28 -25.63
C THR A 67 -6.00 19.08 -25.62
N PHE A 68 -6.77 20.06 -26.12
CA PHE A 68 -8.23 19.95 -26.16
C PHE A 68 -8.69 18.75 -27.00
N ARG A 69 -8.18 18.65 -28.23
CA ARG A 69 -8.52 17.55 -29.15
C ARG A 69 -8.14 16.20 -28.55
N SER A 70 -6.96 16.09 -27.94
CA SER A 70 -6.50 14.88 -27.28
C SER A 70 -7.47 14.43 -26.19
N LEU A 71 -7.86 15.33 -25.28
CA LEU A 71 -8.77 14.98 -24.19
C LEU A 71 -10.18 14.67 -24.69
N ARG A 72 -10.67 15.40 -25.70
CA ARG A 72 -11.96 15.14 -26.35
C ARG A 72 -11.98 13.76 -26.98
N ASP A 73 -10.96 13.44 -27.78
CA ASP A 73 -10.91 12.21 -28.57
C ASP A 73 -10.74 10.96 -27.70
N GLN A 74 -10.18 11.12 -26.50
CA GLN A 74 -10.10 10.08 -25.47
C GLN A 74 -11.35 9.99 -24.57
N GLY A 75 -12.36 10.85 -24.78
CA GLY A 75 -13.55 10.92 -23.92
C GLY A 75 -13.25 11.36 -22.49
N LEU A 76 -12.18 12.11 -22.28
CA LEU A 76 -11.79 12.63 -20.96
C LEU A 76 -12.53 13.92 -20.58
N ILE A 77 -13.06 14.65 -21.56
CA ILE A 77 -13.84 15.87 -21.37
C ILE A 77 -15.25 15.73 -21.93
N ASP A 78 -16.18 16.37 -21.24
CA ASP A 78 -17.60 16.49 -21.60
C ASP A 78 -17.84 17.93 -22.05
N LEU A 79 -18.25 18.11 -23.31
CA LEU A 79 -18.42 19.44 -23.90
C LEU A 79 -19.76 20.08 -23.52
N GLU A 80 -20.75 19.28 -23.12
CA GLU A 80 -22.08 19.75 -22.73
C GLU A 80 -22.10 20.09 -21.24
N SER A 81 -21.42 19.28 -20.43
CA SER A 81 -21.29 19.45 -18.99
C SER A 81 -19.82 19.42 -18.56
N PRO A 82 -19.03 20.49 -18.78
CA PRO A 82 -17.59 20.53 -18.49
C PRO A 82 -17.20 20.07 -17.08
N GLU A 83 -18.01 20.39 -16.07
CA GLU A 83 -17.83 19.93 -14.68
C GLU A 83 -18.02 18.42 -14.47
N LYS A 84 -18.70 17.72 -15.38
CA LYS A 84 -18.88 16.26 -15.36
C LYS A 84 -17.80 15.50 -16.13
N SER A 85 -16.88 16.23 -16.78
CA SER A 85 -15.71 15.68 -17.47
C SER A 85 -14.98 14.65 -16.62
N LYS A 86 -14.54 13.55 -17.24
CA LYS A 86 -13.81 12.49 -16.54
C LYS A 86 -12.51 13.01 -15.92
N ILE A 87 -11.76 13.88 -16.62
CA ILE A 87 -10.54 14.49 -16.07
C ILE A 87 -10.82 15.32 -14.82
N VAL A 88 -11.94 16.07 -14.78
CA VAL A 88 -12.37 16.85 -13.61
C VAL A 88 -12.74 15.93 -12.45
N LYS A 89 -13.50 14.85 -12.72
CA LYS A 89 -13.81 13.84 -11.70
C LYS A 89 -12.54 13.20 -11.12
N LEU A 90 -11.54 12.91 -11.95
CA LEU A 90 -10.25 12.37 -11.50
C LEU A 90 -9.47 13.38 -10.64
N ILE A 91 -9.48 14.67 -11.01
CA ILE A 91 -8.92 15.74 -10.19
C ILE A 91 -9.67 15.88 -8.86
N ASP A 92 -10.96 15.59 -8.78
CA ASP A 92 -11.72 15.65 -7.53
C ASP A 92 -11.52 14.40 -6.64
N MET A 93 -11.10 13.26 -7.22
CA MET A 93 -10.93 12.00 -6.50
C MET A 93 -9.89 12.08 -5.38
N GLY A 94 -10.31 11.80 -4.15
CA GLY A 94 -9.45 11.87 -2.97
C GLY A 94 -9.38 13.27 -2.34
N GLY A 95 -10.27 14.20 -2.70
CA GLY A 95 -10.37 15.52 -2.06
C GLY A 95 -10.63 15.50 -0.54
N ASN A 96 -11.11 14.38 -0.01
CA ASN A 96 -11.30 14.16 1.44
C ASN A 96 -10.13 13.42 2.10
N ALA A 97 -9.04 13.14 1.38
CA ALA A 97 -7.89 12.44 1.94
C ALA A 97 -7.27 13.26 3.08
N LYS A 98 -6.95 12.56 4.17
CA LYS A 98 -6.28 13.13 5.34
C LYS A 98 -4.89 12.51 5.46
N GLY A 99 -3.95 13.23 6.04
CA GLY A 99 -2.61 12.73 6.35
C GLY A 99 -1.48 13.44 5.62
N PRO A 100 -0.22 13.04 5.90
CA PRO A 100 0.98 13.74 5.41
C PRO A 100 1.15 13.71 3.89
N ASN A 101 0.55 12.74 3.21
CA ASN A 101 0.59 12.61 1.74
C ASN A 101 -0.67 13.17 1.07
N ALA A 102 -1.52 13.91 1.79
CA ALA A 102 -2.70 14.53 1.22
C ALA A 102 -2.30 15.73 0.34
N VAL A 103 -2.73 15.72 -0.92
CA VAL A 103 -2.58 16.86 -1.83
C VAL A 103 -3.34 18.05 -1.25
N ASN A 104 -2.72 19.23 -1.32
CA ASN A 104 -3.30 20.47 -0.80
C ASN A 104 -4.68 20.73 -1.44
N ALA A 105 -5.72 20.88 -0.61
CA ALA A 105 -7.08 21.14 -1.06
C ALA A 105 -7.19 22.37 -1.97
N LYS A 106 -6.40 23.42 -1.70
CA LYS A 106 -6.35 24.62 -2.55
C LYS A 106 -5.77 24.33 -3.93
N LEU A 107 -4.74 23.48 -4.01
CA LEU A 107 -4.16 23.07 -5.29
C LEU A 107 -5.20 22.29 -6.11
N ARG A 108 -5.92 21.36 -5.48
CA ARG A 108 -6.96 20.58 -6.15
C ARG A 108 -8.08 21.46 -6.71
N VAL A 109 -8.57 22.41 -5.91
CA VAL A 109 -9.57 23.39 -6.36
C VAL A 109 -9.02 24.20 -7.53
N ALA A 110 -7.77 24.65 -7.46
CA ALA A 110 -7.14 25.40 -8.55
C ALA A 110 -7.01 24.57 -9.84
N GLU A 111 -6.57 23.31 -9.76
CA GLU A 111 -6.50 22.38 -10.89
C GLU A 111 -7.89 22.16 -11.50
N ARG A 112 -8.86 21.85 -10.66
CA ARG A 112 -10.25 21.62 -11.06
C ARG A 112 -10.83 22.84 -11.79
N ASP A 113 -10.73 24.02 -11.17
CA ASP A 113 -11.30 25.26 -11.72
C ASP A 113 -10.57 25.72 -12.98
N ALA A 114 -9.27 25.45 -13.09
CA ALA A 114 -8.51 25.67 -14.33
C ALA A 114 -9.05 24.81 -15.47
N PHE A 115 -9.20 23.50 -15.26
CA PHE A 115 -9.72 22.59 -16.27
C PHE A 115 -11.16 22.90 -16.65
N VAL A 116 -12.05 23.13 -15.67
CA VAL A 116 -13.46 23.46 -15.95
C VAL A 116 -13.58 24.76 -16.75
N ALA A 117 -12.86 25.82 -16.37
CA ALA A 117 -12.91 27.09 -17.08
C ALA A 117 -12.38 26.96 -18.52
N TRP A 118 -11.29 26.22 -18.70
CA TRP A 118 -10.69 26.01 -20.01
C TRP A 118 -11.57 25.14 -20.92
N ILE A 119 -12.15 24.05 -20.41
CA ILE A 119 -13.07 23.20 -21.17
C ILE A 119 -14.30 23.99 -21.60
N LYS A 120 -14.86 24.86 -20.73
CA LYS A 120 -15.98 25.76 -21.08
C LYS A 120 -15.63 26.69 -22.24
N ALA A 121 -14.46 27.34 -22.19
CA ALA A 121 -14.00 28.19 -23.28
C ALA A 121 -13.87 27.39 -24.59
N CYS A 122 -13.28 26.19 -24.55
CA CYS A 122 -13.12 25.35 -25.74
C CYS A 122 -14.48 24.87 -26.30
N ALA A 123 -15.44 24.52 -25.42
CA ALA A 123 -16.77 24.09 -25.83
C ALA A 123 -17.60 25.23 -26.46
N ALA A 124 -17.32 26.49 -26.11
CA ALA A 124 -17.92 27.66 -26.75
C ALA A 124 -17.37 27.90 -28.16
N ASP A 125 -16.14 27.47 -28.45
CA ASP A 125 -15.48 27.66 -29.76
C ASP A 125 -15.95 26.62 -30.81
N PRO A 126 -16.69 27.01 -31.86
CA PRO A 126 -17.16 26.08 -32.89
C PRO A 126 -16.03 25.45 -33.71
N LYS A 127 -14.90 26.16 -33.89
CA LYS A 127 -13.77 25.66 -34.68
C LYS A 127 -13.07 24.52 -33.94
N LEU A 128 -12.83 24.68 -32.63
CA LEU A 128 -12.26 23.62 -31.81
C LEU A 128 -13.16 22.39 -31.75
N LYS A 129 -14.48 22.58 -31.58
CA LYS A 129 -15.44 21.47 -31.59
C LYS A 129 -15.41 20.67 -32.89
N ALA A 130 -15.36 21.36 -34.03
CA ALA A 130 -15.32 20.74 -35.35
C ALA A 130 -13.93 20.25 -35.78
N ALA A 131 -12.88 20.52 -35.00
CA ALA A 131 -11.51 20.16 -35.35
C ALA A 131 -11.38 18.63 -35.52
N PRO A 132 -10.60 18.15 -36.52
CA PRO A 132 -10.46 16.73 -36.79
C PRO A 132 -9.87 15.97 -35.59
N LYS A 133 -10.08 14.65 -35.54
CA LYS A 133 -9.47 13.82 -34.49
C LYS A 133 -7.94 13.85 -34.60
N LEU A 134 -7.26 13.69 -33.47
CA LEU A 134 -5.83 13.40 -33.41
C LEU A 134 -5.59 11.91 -33.60
N ASP A 135 -4.48 11.61 -34.28
CA ASP A 135 -3.91 10.26 -34.32
C ASP A 135 -3.57 9.81 -32.90
N GLU A 136 -3.68 8.51 -32.62
CA GLU A 136 -3.47 7.96 -31.28
C GLU A 136 -2.07 8.25 -30.72
N LYS A 137 -1.05 8.23 -31.58
CA LYS A 137 0.35 8.55 -31.23
C LYS A 137 0.55 10.01 -30.80
N ASP A 138 -0.33 10.91 -31.20
CA ASP A 138 -0.23 12.35 -30.94
C ASP A 138 -1.09 12.78 -29.73
N ARG A 139 -1.78 11.83 -29.08
CA ARG A 139 -2.60 12.09 -27.90
C ARG A 139 -1.74 12.16 -26.64
N ALA A 140 -2.08 13.09 -25.77
CA ALA A 140 -1.56 13.19 -24.42
C ALA A 140 -1.99 11.99 -23.59
N GLN A 141 -1.04 11.22 -23.11
CA GLN A 141 -1.26 10.09 -22.22
C GLN A 141 -0.01 9.83 -21.39
N PRO A 142 -0.14 9.18 -20.22
CA PRO A 142 1.02 8.68 -19.50
C PRO A 142 1.90 7.81 -20.41
N SER A 143 3.22 7.97 -20.29
CA SER A 143 4.19 7.21 -21.08
C SER A 143 4.24 5.72 -20.73
N ARG A 144 3.61 5.31 -19.63
CA ARG A 144 3.62 3.95 -19.11
C ARG A 144 2.37 3.17 -19.56
N PRO A 145 2.49 1.84 -19.79
CA PRO A 145 1.33 0.99 -19.99
C PRO A 145 0.35 1.06 -18.81
N VAL A 146 -0.93 0.85 -19.09
CA VAL A 146 -2.00 0.95 -18.09
C VAL A 146 -1.81 -0.07 -16.95
N GLU A 147 -1.23 -1.23 -17.22
CA GLU A 147 -0.91 -2.26 -16.24
C GLU A 147 0.14 -1.77 -15.24
N VAL A 148 1.19 -1.09 -15.71
CA VAL A 148 2.24 -0.51 -14.88
C VAL A 148 1.68 0.61 -14.01
N ILE A 149 0.84 1.47 -14.59
CA ILE A 149 0.13 2.53 -13.88
C ILE A 149 -0.77 1.95 -12.79
N ARG A 150 -1.50 0.86 -13.10
CA ARG A 150 -2.37 0.18 -12.15
C ARG A 150 -1.58 -0.44 -11.01
N TYR A 151 -0.45 -1.06 -11.32
CA TYR A 151 0.44 -1.66 -10.33
C TYR A 151 0.93 -0.62 -9.30
N ALA A 152 1.25 0.60 -9.74
CA ALA A 152 1.70 1.68 -8.87
C ALA A 152 0.57 2.41 -8.10
N ARG A 153 -0.69 1.99 -8.24
CA ARG A 153 -1.80 2.59 -7.48
C ARG A 153 -1.73 2.24 -5.99
N LYS A 154 -2.13 3.18 -5.15
CA LYS A 154 -2.14 3.01 -3.69
C LYS A 154 -2.94 1.80 -3.21
N ASP A 155 -4.04 1.46 -3.87
CA ASP A 155 -4.85 0.31 -3.48
C ASP A 155 -4.16 -1.03 -3.78
N GLN A 156 -3.43 -1.12 -4.90
CA GLN A 156 -2.58 -2.27 -5.20
C GLN A 156 -1.39 -2.36 -4.23
N VAL A 157 -0.76 -1.22 -3.93
CA VAL A 157 0.32 -1.15 -2.92
C VAL A 157 -0.21 -1.51 -1.52
N LEU A 158 -1.45 -1.14 -1.19
CA LEU A 158 -2.13 -1.53 0.04
C LEU A 158 -2.40 -3.03 0.09
N GLU A 159 -2.91 -3.63 -0.99
CA GLU A 159 -3.10 -5.08 -1.06
C GLU A 159 -1.75 -5.82 -0.87
N SER A 160 -0.67 -5.31 -1.50
CA SER A 160 0.68 -5.84 -1.30
C SER A 160 1.15 -5.66 0.15
N PHE A 161 0.95 -4.50 0.75
CA PHE A 161 1.26 -4.20 2.15
C PHE A 161 0.52 -5.15 3.11
N GLU A 162 -0.76 -5.39 2.88
CA GLU A 162 -1.56 -6.28 3.72
C GLU A 162 -1.01 -7.71 3.73
N LYS A 163 -0.65 -8.21 2.54
CA LYS A 163 -0.09 -9.56 2.36
C LYS A 163 1.31 -9.71 2.95
N ASN A 164 2.14 -8.69 2.82
CA ASN A 164 3.58 -8.79 3.04
C ASN A 164 4.07 -8.18 4.37
N VAL A 165 3.33 -7.22 4.93
CA VAL A 165 3.73 -6.52 6.16
C VAL A 165 2.65 -6.70 7.22
N TRP A 166 1.39 -6.40 6.89
CA TRP A 166 0.29 -6.47 7.86
C TRP A 166 0.01 -7.90 8.34
N ALA A 167 0.21 -8.91 7.51
CA ALA A 167 0.06 -10.31 7.93
C ALA A 167 1.03 -10.70 9.06
N TRP A 168 2.23 -10.12 9.09
CA TRP A 168 3.30 -10.48 10.03
C TRP A 168 3.41 -9.55 11.25
N ARG A 169 2.53 -8.55 11.32
CA ARG A 169 2.57 -7.47 12.31
C ARG A 169 2.65 -7.94 13.76
N PHE A 170 2.11 -9.11 14.12
CA PHE A 170 2.07 -9.63 15.51
C PHE A 170 3.46 -9.79 16.14
N ARG A 171 4.53 -9.85 15.33
CA ARG A 171 5.92 -9.82 15.82
C ARG A 171 6.33 -8.46 16.42
N CYS A 172 5.66 -7.38 15.98
CA CYS A 172 5.99 -5.98 16.26
C CYS A 172 4.89 -5.24 17.06
N MET A 173 3.64 -5.69 16.92
CA MET A 173 2.43 -4.96 17.35
C MET A 173 2.42 -4.54 18.81
N ASN A 174 2.83 -5.41 19.73
CA ASN A 174 2.74 -5.09 21.17
C ASN A 174 3.42 -3.76 21.50
N CYS A 175 4.54 -3.46 20.85
CA CYS A 175 5.30 -2.23 21.09
C CYS A 175 4.91 -1.07 20.17
N HIS A 176 4.31 -1.35 19.01
CA HIS A 176 4.18 -0.38 17.91
C HIS A 176 2.74 -0.01 17.54
N THR A 177 1.74 -0.75 18.03
CA THR A 177 0.32 -0.48 17.77
C THR A 177 -0.18 0.61 18.70
N GLU A 178 -0.73 1.67 18.11
CA GLU A 178 -1.35 2.76 18.86
C GLU A 178 -2.45 2.26 19.81
N GLY A 179 -2.38 2.72 21.06
CA GLY A 179 -3.37 2.40 22.10
C GLY A 179 -3.15 1.06 22.80
N THR A 180 -2.05 0.35 22.54
CA THR A 180 -1.65 -0.75 23.45
C THR A 180 -0.92 -0.18 24.66
N PRO A 181 -1.06 -0.79 25.86
CA PRO A 181 -0.39 -0.29 27.07
C PRO A 181 1.13 -0.14 26.92
N GLN A 182 1.76 -1.09 26.22
CA GLN A 182 3.19 -1.07 25.99
C GLN A 182 3.61 0.00 24.97
N ASN A 183 2.81 0.23 23.92
CA ASN A 183 3.06 1.33 23.00
C ASN A 183 2.89 2.70 23.69
N ASP A 184 1.86 2.88 24.52
CA ASP A 184 1.65 4.13 25.25
C ASP A 184 2.82 4.44 26.19
N LYS A 185 3.38 3.43 26.84
CA LYS A 185 4.64 3.56 27.60
C LYS A 185 5.78 4.03 26.70
N TYR A 186 6.02 3.36 25.58
CA TYR A 186 7.13 3.70 24.69
C TYR A 186 6.95 5.02 23.93
N ARG A 187 5.73 5.46 23.67
CA ARG A 187 5.47 6.79 23.10
C ARG A 187 5.89 7.89 24.05
N LYS A 188 5.64 7.73 25.36
CA LYS A 188 6.10 8.69 26.37
C LYS A 188 7.62 8.76 26.45
N GLU A 189 8.30 7.63 26.26
CA GLU A 189 9.76 7.54 26.39
C GLU A 189 10.52 7.92 25.10
N TYR A 190 10.01 7.52 23.93
CA TYR A 190 10.75 7.60 22.66
C TYR A 190 10.02 8.41 21.57
N GLY A 191 8.86 8.98 21.90
CA GLY A 191 8.01 9.79 21.03
C GLY A 191 7.08 8.99 20.12
N ASP A 192 6.22 9.71 19.40
CA ASP A 192 5.17 9.14 18.54
C ASP A 192 5.69 8.28 17.38
N ARG A 193 6.97 8.41 17.02
CA ARG A 193 7.62 7.56 16.01
C ARG A 193 7.59 6.06 16.32
N VAL A 194 7.40 5.68 17.58
CA VAL A 194 7.25 4.26 17.95
C VAL A 194 5.88 3.72 17.51
N ALA A 195 4.86 4.56 17.45
CA ALA A 195 3.49 4.19 17.10
C ALA A 195 3.29 4.15 15.57
N TRP A 196 4.09 3.34 14.87
CA TRP A 196 3.99 3.27 13.41
C TRP A 196 2.88 2.34 12.92
N VAL A 197 2.36 1.43 13.78
CA VAL A 197 1.16 0.65 13.49
C VAL A 197 -0.06 1.44 13.97
N LYS A 198 -0.86 1.94 13.02
CA LYS A 198 -1.92 2.90 13.28
C LYS A 198 -3.21 2.23 13.72
N LYS A 199 -3.94 2.89 14.63
CA LYS A 199 -5.26 2.42 15.10
C LYS A 199 -6.29 2.34 13.96
N GLY A 200 -6.14 3.18 12.94
CA GLY A 200 -6.98 3.15 11.73
C GLY A 200 -6.72 1.95 10.79
N GLY A 201 -5.83 1.03 11.17
CA GLY A 201 -5.65 -0.23 10.46
C GLY A 201 -4.60 -0.15 9.34
N PRO A 202 -4.68 -1.06 8.35
CA PRO A 202 -3.62 -1.21 7.35
C PRO A 202 -3.45 0.02 6.46
N THR A 203 -4.55 0.68 6.06
CA THR A 203 -4.52 1.90 5.22
C THR A 203 -3.75 3.03 5.89
N ASP A 204 -4.10 3.38 7.13
CA ASP A 204 -3.44 4.47 7.86
C ASP A 204 -1.98 4.13 8.19
N THR A 205 -1.70 2.84 8.43
CA THR A 205 -0.35 2.33 8.65
C THR A 205 0.50 2.48 7.39
N LEU A 206 -0.03 2.08 6.23
CA LEU A 206 0.63 2.28 4.94
C LEU A 206 0.96 3.75 4.71
N GLU A 207 -0.01 4.64 4.83
CA GLU A 207 0.19 6.08 4.61
C GLU A 207 1.27 6.65 5.53
N TYR A 208 1.27 6.25 6.80
CA TYR A 208 2.33 6.62 7.74
C TYR A 208 3.71 6.11 7.29
N LEU A 209 3.82 4.83 6.93
CA LEU A 209 5.10 4.24 6.54
C LEU A 209 5.66 4.90 5.27
N ILE A 210 4.82 5.17 4.28
CA ILE A 210 5.16 5.89 3.06
C ILE A 210 5.66 7.31 3.39
N ALA A 211 5.03 8.02 4.32
CA ALA A 211 5.46 9.37 4.69
C ALA A 211 6.69 9.40 5.63
N SER A 212 6.99 8.28 6.28
CA SER A 212 8.06 8.21 7.28
C SER A 212 9.45 8.01 6.66
N LYS A 213 10.48 8.11 7.51
CA LYS A 213 11.87 7.71 7.18
C LYS A 213 12.18 6.25 7.58
N LEU A 214 11.16 5.42 7.80
CA LEU A 214 11.37 4.02 8.18
C LEU A 214 11.73 3.14 6.98
N ILE A 215 11.42 3.61 5.77
CA ILE A 215 11.79 3.02 4.49
C ILE A 215 12.90 3.87 3.87
N ASP A 216 14.00 3.23 3.48
CA ASP A 216 15.05 3.84 2.66
C ASP A 216 14.86 3.37 1.21
N PRO A 217 14.27 4.18 0.32
CA PRO A 217 14.03 3.78 -1.07
C PRO A 217 15.30 3.73 -1.92
N ALA A 218 16.40 4.37 -1.48
CA ALA A 218 17.68 4.29 -2.19
C ALA A 218 18.43 3.01 -1.83
N LYS A 219 18.31 2.57 -0.57
CA LYS A 219 18.90 1.33 -0.05
C LYS A 219 17.86 0.55 0.75
N PRO A 220 16.94 -0.18 0.07
CA PRO A 220 15.85 -0.90 0.73
C PRO A 220 16.28 -1.70 1.96
N GLU A 221 17.49 -2.28 1.97
CA GLU A 221 18.00 -3.19 3.01
C GLU A 221 18.44 -2.45 4.25
N GLN A 222 18.68 -1.16 4.07
CA GLN A 222 19.03 -0.24 5.13
C GLN A 222 17.78 0.41 5.76
N SER A 223 16.58 0.02 5.33
CA SER A 223 15.33 0.46 5.95
C SER A 223 15.27 0.06 7.43
N LEU A 224 14.90 1.00 8.29
CA LEU A 224 14.74 0.75 9.73
C LEU A 224 13.66 -0.31 10.02
N LEU A 225 12.66 -0.45 9.13
CA LEU A 225 11.66 -1.52 9.19
C LEU A 225 12.26 -2.94 9.07
N LEU A 226 13.47 -3.09 8.51
CA LEU A 226 14.18 -4.36 8.41
C LEU A 226 15.27 -4.47 9.46
N ARG A 227 16.14 -3.46 9.54
CA ARG A 227 17.34 -3.48 10.39
C ARG A 227 17.04 -3.66 11.87
N LYS A 228 16.05 -2.93 12.41
CA LYS A 228 15.66 -3.05 13.82
C LYS A 228 15.20 -4.46 14.19
N PRO A 229 14.16 -5.02 13.55
CA PRO A 229 13.73 -6.38 13.89
C PRO A 229 14.79 -7.45 13.58
N LEU A 230 15.77 -7.21 12.71
CA LEU A 230 16.90 -8.12 12.50
C LEU A 230 17.93 -8.15 13.64
N GLY A 231 17.86 -7.23 14.61
CA GLY A 231 18.73 -7.25 15.78
C GLY A 231 19.51 -5.97 16.03
N GLU A 232 19.31 -4.92 15.24
CA GLU A 232 19.81 -3.61 15.66
C GLU A 232 19.19 -3.17 16.97
N LYS A 233 20.00 -2.47 17.78
CA LYS A 233 19.64 -2.10 19.13
C LYS A 233 18.30 -1.37 19.17
N HIS A 234 17.32 -2.03 19.77
CA HIS A 234 16.01 -1.49 20.12
C HIS A 234 15.38 -2.37 21.21
N GLU A 235 14.42 -1.84 21.96
CA GLU A 235 13.79 -2.52 23.10
C GLU A 235 12.99 -3.78 22.76
N GLY A 236 12.69 -4.01 21.49
CA GLY A 236 11.94 -5.19 21.04
C GLY A 236 12.79 -6.44 20.91
N GLY A 237 14.12 -6.32 20.83
CA GLY A 237 15.02 -7.43 20.50
C GLY A 237 14.76 -8.03 19.11
N THR A 238 15.48 -9.10 18.77
CA THR A 238 15.38 -9.72 17.43
C THR A 238 14.00 -10.35 17.20
N LYS A 239 13.31 -9.84 16.18
CA LYS A 239 11.99 -10.29 15.70
C LYS A 239 12.05 -11.03 14.36
N PHE A 240 13.05 -10.71 13.56
CA PHE A 240 13.32 -11.32 12.26
C PHE A 240 14.63 -12.07 12.28
N VAL A 241 14.71 -13.05 11.41
CA VAL A 241 15.94 -13.69 10.98
C VAL A 241 15.99 -13.50 9.46
N VAL A 242 17.19 -13.31 8.91
CA VAL A 242 17.34 -13.20 7.45
C VAL A 242 16.72 -14.43 6.80
N GLY A 243 15.80 -14.17 5.85
CA GLY A 243 15.07 -15.18 5.08
C GLY A 243 13.94 -15.90 5.82
N ASP A 244 13.58 -15.47 7.04
CA ASP A 244 12.29 -15.82 7.64
C ASP A 244 11.12 -15.19 6.84
N ASP A 245 9.91 -15.74 6.98
CA ASP A 245 8.78 -15.33 6.16
C ASP A 245 8.37 -13.87 6.41
N ALA A 246 8.58 -13.35 7.63
CA ALA A 246 8.32 -11.95 7.94
C ALA A 246 9.37 -11.02 7.30
N TYR A 247 10.65 -11.39 7.37
CA TYR A 247 11.74 -10.73 6.67
C TYR A 247 11.50 -10.71 5.17
N LYS A 248 11.16 -11.86 4.57
CA LYS A 248 10.83 -11.97 3.13
C LYS A 248 9.69 -11.04 2.73
N GLY A 249 8.60 -11.05 3.49
CA GLY A 249 7.45 -10.18 3.25
C GLY A 249 7.83 -8.71 3.30
N PHE A 250 8.41 -8.26 4.42
CA PHE A 250 8.84 -6.87 4.58
C PHE A 250 9.86 -6.46 3.52
N ARG A 251 10.87 -7.30 3.25
CA ARG A 251 11.93 -7.04 2.28
C ARG A 251 11.36 -6.84 0.88
N THR A 252 10.53 -7.77 0.44
CA THR A 252 9.89 -7.73 -0.88
C THR A 252 9.04 -6.46 -1.05
N TRP A 253 8.21 -6.15 -0.05
CA TRP A 253 7.35 -4.97 -0.11
C TRP A 253 8.15 -3.65 -0.11
N ILE A 254 9.22 -3.56 0.69
CA ILE A 254 10.09 -2.37 0.74
C ILE A 254 10.83 -2.19 -0.60
N GLU A 255 11.38 -3.26 -1.16
CA GLU A 255 12.02 -3.23 -2.49
C GLU A 255 11.05 -2.78 -3.58
N ASP A 256 9.81 -3.27 -3.54
CA ASP A 256 8.77 -2.93 -4.51
C ASP A 256 8.35 -1.45 -4.40
N VAL A 257 8.07 -0.96 -3.19
CA VAL A 257 7.79 0.47 -2.95
C VAL A 257 8.95 1.35 -3.42
N ALA A 258 10.19 0.93 -3.18
CA ALA A 258 11.37 1.63 -3.67
C ALA A 258 11.45 1.65 -5.20
N ALA A 259 11.15 0.53 -5.87
CA ALA A 259 11.12 0.42 -7.32
C ALA A 259 10.02 1.30 -7.94
N ILE A 260 8.83 1.32 -7.34
CA ILE A 260 7.72 2.19 -7.75
C ILE A 260 8.15 3.66 -7.64
N ARG A 261 8.67 4.08 -6.48
CA ARG A 261 9.11 5.47 -6.25
C ARG A 261 10.22 5.93 -7.18
N ALA A 262 11.13 5.02 -7.51
CA ALA A 262 12.21 5.27 -8.46
C ALA A 262 11.75 5.13 -9.93
N ASN A 263 10.45 4.92 -10.17
CA ASN A 263 9.85 4.74 -11.50
C ASN A 263 10.57 3.67 -12.35
N LYS A 264 11.00 2.58 -11.69
CA LYS A 264 11.80 1.51 -12.33
C LYS A 264 11.00 0.63 -13.28
N TYR A 265 9.69 0.50 -13.05
CA TYR A 265 8.83 -0.27 -13.93
C TYR A 265 8.46 0.57 -15.16
N ALA A 266 9.01 0.21 -16.31
CA ALA A 266 8.76 0.89 -17.58
C ALA A 266 7.74 0.15 -18.44
N VAL A 267 7.81 -1.17 -18.44
CA VAL A 267 6.94 -2.06 -19.21
C VAL A 267 6.39 -3.18 -18.31
N VAL A 268 5.38 -3.91 -18.81
CA VAL A 268 4.74 -5.02 -18.07
C VAL A 268 5.75 -6.09 -17.64
N ALA A 269 6.76 -6.36 -18.46
CA ALA A 269 7.79 -7.35 -18.17
C ALA A 269 8.70 -6.97 -16.99
N ASP A 270 8.72 -5.69 -16.58
CA ASP A 270 9.49 -5.24 -15.43
C ASP A 270 8.75 -5.50 -14.11
N LEU A 271 7.43 -5.73 -14.17
CA LEU A 271 6.62 -5.95 -12.98
C LEU A 271 7.02 -7.25 -12.28
N PRO A 272 7.04 -7.28 -10.95
CA PRO A 272 7.30 -8.51 -10.24
C PRO A 272 6.19 -9.53 -10.52
N PRO A 273 6.51 -10.83 -10.47
CA PRO A 273 5.53 -11.88 -10.70
C PRO A 273 4.38 -11.76 -9.69
N ALA A 274 3.17 -12.09 -10.14
CA ALA A 274 2.00 -12.09 -9.28
C ALA A 274 2.19 -13.11 -8.13
N ASP A 275 1.94 -12.67 -6.89
CA ASP A 275 1.87 -13.59 -5.75
C ASP A 275 0.58 -14.41 -5.85
N THR A 276 0.72 -15.66 -6.31
CA THR A 276 -0.37 -16.65 -6.38
C THR A 276 -0.47 -17.51 -5.11
N GLY A 277 0.30 -17.18 -4.08
CA GLY A 277 0.29 -17.90 -2.81
C GLY A 277 -1.00 -17.74 -2.02
N PRO A 278 -1.14 -18.51 -0.93
CA PRO A 278 -2.28 -18.37 -0.02
C PRO A 278 -2.30 -16.98 0.63
N GLN A 279 -3.50 -16.53 0.99
CA GLN A 279 -3.65 -15.36 1.84
C GLN A 279 -3.17 -15.66 3.25
N ARG A 280 -2.49 -14.68 3.84
CA ARG A 280 -1.83 -14.78 5.15
C ARG A 280 -2.59 -13.96 6.17
N PHE A 281 -2.90 -14.56 7.30
CA PHE A 281 -3.65 -13.93 8.37
C PHE A 281 -2.88 -14.08 9.68
N GLY A 282 -2.35 -12.98 10.19
CA GLY A 282 -1.66 -12.98 11.48
C GLY A 282 -2.61 -13.31 12.62
N THR A 283 -2.12 -14.07 13.61
CA THR A 283 -2.89 -14.45 14.80
C THR A 283 -2.06 -14.38 16.08
N ASP A 284 -2.75 -14.45 17.21
CA ASP A 284 -2.14 -14.67 18.53
C ASP A 284 -2.22 -16.16 18.94
N LEU A 285 -2.30 -17.08 17.97
CA LEU A 285 -2.13 -18.51 18.21
C LEU A 285 -0.64 -18.81 18.31
N TRP A 286 -0.23 -19.50 19.38
CA TRP A 286 1.18 -19.84 19.62
C TRP A 286 1.40 -21.34 19.49
N LEU A 287 2.50 -21.70 18.82
CA LEU A 287 3.01 -23.06 18.73
C LEU A 287 4.36 -23.15 19.44
N LYS A 288 4.55 -24.23 20.19
CA LYS A 288 5.78 -24.54 20.93
C LYS A 288 6.22 -25.97 20.65
N LEU A 289 7.49 -26.14 20.27
CA LEU A 289 8.16 -27.44 20.16
C LEU A 289 9.09 -27.63 21.36
N THR A 290 8.74 -28.57 22.23
CA THR A 290 9.57 -28.96 23.38
C THR A 290 10.55 -30.06 23.01
N ALA A 291 11.63 -30.22 23.76
CA ALA A 291 12.61 -31.29 23.56
C ALA A 291 13.17 -31.31 22.12
N CYS A 292 13.46 -30.13 21.56
CA CYS A 292 14.07 -30.02 20.24
C CYS A 292 15.41 -30.79 20.23
N PRO A 293 15.64 -31.67 19.24
CA PRO A 293 16.89 -32.39 19.10
C PRO A 293 18.11 -31.45 19.03
N PRO A 294 19.26 -31.83 19.63
CA PRO A 294 20.47 -31.00 19.61
C PRO A 294 20.91 -30.57 18.21
N GLU A 295 20.72 -31.43 17.20
CA GLU A 295 21.07 -31.17 15.81
C GLU A 295 20.22 -30.07 15.14
N TRP A 296 19.11 -29.65 15.76
CA TRP A 296 18.33 -28.49 15.33
C TRP A 296 18.73 -27.21 16.05
N GLY A 297 19.51 -27.31 17.13
CA GLY A 297 19.91 -26.18 17.96
C GLY A 297 20.57 -25.08 17.14
N ASP A 298 20.11 -23.85 17.34
CA ASP A 298 20.60 -22.62 16.70
C ASP A 298 20.45 -22.61 15.16
N LYS A 299 19.69 -23.56 14.60
CA LYS A 299 19.31 -23.59 13.18
C LYS A 299 17.95 -22.94 12.95
N PHE A 300 17.74 -22.50 11.72
CA PHE A 300 16.44 -22.03 11.27
C PHE A 300 15.49 -23.21 11.11
N LEU A 301 14.31 -23.09 11.71
CA LEU A 301 13.23 -24.07 11.63
C LEU A 301 11.97 -23.40 11.07
N GLN A 302 11.37 -24.05 10.07
CA GLN A 302 10.04 -23.73 9.58
C GLN A 302 9.04 -24.83 9.98
N ALA A 303 7.96 -24.41 10.60
CA ALA A 303 6.83 -25.25 11.01
C ALA A 303 5.66 -25.03 10.04
N ARG A 304 5.14 -26.11 9.46
CA ARG A 304 3.94 -26.09 8.59
C ARG A 304 2.87 -26.99 9.20
N VAL A 305 1.70 -26.43 9.47
CA VAL A 305 0.57 -27.12 10.11
C VAL A 305 -0.47 -27.44 9.05
N PHE A 306 -0.95 -28.69 9.02
CA PHE A 306 -1.98 -29.17 8.12
C PHE A 306 -3.19 -29.64 8.94
N ALA A 307 -4.39 -29.26 8.52
CA ALA A 307 -5.62 -29.68 9.19
C ALA A 307 -6.08 -31.05 8.67
N TRP A 308 -6.73 -31.83 9.54
CA TRP A 308 -7.41 -33.06 9.13
C TRP A 308 -8.75 -32.74 8.46
N ASP A 309 -8.96 -33.22 7.24
CA ASP A 309 -10.26 -33.21 6.58
C ASP A 309 -11.01 -34.50 6.93
N ALA A 310 -11.99 -34.41 7.83
CA ALA A 310 -12.78 -35.54 8.26
C ALA A 310 -13.64 -36.15 7.14
N LYS A 311 -14.05 -35.36 6.13
CA LYS A 311 -14.84 -35.85 4.98
C LYS A 311 -13.95 -36.64 4.04
N ARG A 312 -12.75 -36.14 3.74
CA ARG A 312 -11.77 -36.81 2.86
C ARG A 312 -11.01 -37.92 3.58
N LYS A 313 -11.05 -37.97 4.91
CA LYS A 313 -10.20 -38.82 5.77
C LYS A 313 -8.72 -38.70 5.40
N ALA A 314 -8.29 -37.46 5.16
CA ALA A 314 -6.94 -37.14 4.74
C ALA A 314 -6.51 -35.79 5.33
N TRP A 315 -5.21 -35.54 5.36
CA TRP A 315 -4.67 -34.21 5.62
C TRP A 315 -4.97 -33.28 4.46
N GLU A 316 -5.20 -31.99 4.74
CA GLU A 316 -5.19 -30.97 3.70
C GLU A 316 -3.85 -31.01 2.94
N GLU A 317 -3.88 -30.79 1.63
CA GLU A 317 -2.67 -30.85 0.77
C GLU A 317 -1.75 -29.64 0.99
N THR A 318 -2.34 -28.50 1.38
CA THR A 318 -1.63 -27.26 1.68
C THR A 318 -1.69 -26.96 3.17
N PRO A 319 -0.65 -26.36 3.76
CA PRO A 319 -0.68 -26.00 5.17
C PRO A 319 -1.76 -24.94 5.45
N VAL A 320 -2.41 -25.07 6.59
CA VAL A 320 -3.39 -24.11 7.13
C VAL A 320 -2.74 -23.06 8.02
N ALA A 321 -1.51 -23.30 8.46
CA ALA A 321 -0.71 -22.32 9.19
C ALA A 321 0.79 -22.55 8.99
N VAL A 322 1.56 -21.47 9.11
CA VAL A 322 3.01 -21.49 9.07
C VAL A 322 3.61 -20.63 10.17
N SER A 323 4.85 -20.96 10.53
CA SER A 323 5.66 -20.15 11.42
C SER A 323 7.12 -20.56 11.29
N ASP A 324 8.03 -19.65 11.62
CA ASP A 324 9.45 -19.89 11.51
C ASP A 324 10.26 -19.10 12.55
N ARG A 325 11.38 -19.69 12.97
CA ARG A 325 12.36 -19.06 13.85
C ARG A 325 13.63 -19.90 13.99
N ILE A 326 14.69 -19.31 14.52
CA ILE A 326 15.81 -20.06 15.09
C ILE A 326 15.35 -20.88 16.31
N VAL A 327 15.77 -22.14 16.37
CA VAL A 327 15.62 -23.01 17.54
C VAL A 327 16.60 -22.56 18.62
N SER A 328 16.16 -22.40 19.87
CA SER A 328 17.08 -22.18 20.98
C SER A 328 17.77 -23.49 21.34
N GLY A 329 19.05 -23.65 20.96
CA GLY A 329 19.83 -24.85 21.27
C GLY A 329 19.96 -25.07 22.79
N LYS A 330 20.30 -23.99 23.52
CA LYS A 330 20.43 -24.01 24.98
C LYS A 330 19.14 -24.47 25.70
N ALA A 331 17.99 -23.94 25.27
CA ALA A 331 16.70 -24.28 25.89
C ALA A 331 16.06 -25.54 25.30
N LYS A 332 16.63 -26.12 24.23
CA LYS A 332 16.05 -27.22 23.44
C LYS A 332 14.59 -26.95 23.08
N LEU A 333 14.34 -25.73 22.60
CA LEU A 333 13.01 -25.15 22.48
C LEU A 333 12.88 -24.32 21.21
N TRP A 334 11.74 -24.46 20.54
CA TRP A 334 11.28 -23.53 19.53
C TRP A 334 9.87 -23.06 19.88
N GLN A 335 9.58 -21.77 19.73
CA GLN A 335 8.24 -21.24 19.96
C GLN A 335 8.01 -19.92 19.23
N HIS A 336 6.83 -19.77 18.62
CA HIS A 336 6.44 -18.57 17.91
C HIS A 336 4.92 -18.53 17.65
N SER A 337 4.41 -17.35 17.27
CA SER A 337 3.03 -17.21 16.80
C SER A 337 2.85 -17.81 15.40
N LEU A 338 1.63 -18.25 15.10
CA LEU A 338 1.24 -18.80 13.81
C LEU A 338 0.66 -17.71 12.90
N THR A 339 1.00 -17.81 11.62
CA THR A 339 0.30 -17.11 10.55
C THR A 339 -0.57 -18.10 9.83
N LEU A 340 -1.88 -17.85 9.79
CA LEU A 340 -2.83 -18.74 9.16
C LEU A 340 -2.88 -18.50 7.66
N LEU A 341 -3.13 -19.57 6.92
CA LEU A 341 -3.15 -19.62 5.48
C LEU A 341 -4.52 -20.04 4.97
N ALA A 342 -5.03 -19.33 3.96
CA ALA A 342 -6.24 -19.72 3.25
C ALA A 342 -6.08 -19.46 1.75
N ALA A 343 -6.61 -20.36 0.93
CA ALA A 343 -6.68 -20.13 -0.51
C ALA A 343 -7.47 -18.84 -0.79
N LYS A 344 -7.01 -18.10 -1.81
CA LYS A 344 -7.67 -16.86 -2.23
C LYS A 344 -9.15 -17.15 -2.53
N ASP A 345 -10.02 -16.32 -1.96
CA ASP A 345 -11.48 -16.35 -2.14
C ASP A 345 -12.20 -17.61 -1.64
N SER A 346 -11.50 -18.47 -0.89
CA SER A 346 -12.14 -19.55 -0.12
C SER A 346 -13.07 -19.00 0.96
N GLU A 347 -14.06 -19.80 1.37
CA GLU A 347 -14.95 -19.46 2.48
C GLU A 347 -14.19 -19.17 3.78
N ARG A 348 -13.10 -19.90 4.03
CA ARG A 348 -12.17 -19.65 5.13
C ARG A 348 -11.55 -18.25 5.06
N ALA A 349 -11.04 -17.87 3.89
CA ALA A 349 -10.47 -16.54 3.67
C ALA A 349 -11.51 -15.43 3.86
N LYS A 350 -12.72 -15.61 3.31
CA LYS A 350 -13.82 -14.65 3.48
C LYS A 350 -14.18 -14.46 4.96
N ALA A 351 -14.36 -15.56 5.69
CA ALA A 351 -14.68 -15.55 7.12
C ALA A 351 -13.60 -14.85 7.96
N TRP A 352 -12.32 -15.07 7.64
CA TRP A 352 -11.21 -14.45 8.36
C TRP A 352 -10.95 -12.99 8.01
N ARG A 353 -11.38 -12.52 6.83
CA ARG A 353 -11.30 -11.09 6.48
C ARG A 353 -12.30 -10.25 7.28
N THR A 354 -13.49 -10.79 7.52
CA THR A 354 -14.56 -10.07 8.26
C THR A 354 -14.59 -10.40 9.75
N GLY A 355 -13.99 -11.52 10.14
CA GLY A 355 -13.96 -12.00 11.51
C GLY A 355 -12.55 -12.06 12.09
N LYS A 356 -12.40 -12.82 13.16
CA LYS A 356 -11.12 -13.09 13.79
C LYS A 356 -10.52 -14.38 13.20
N PRO A 357 -9.33 -14.34 12.57
CA PRO A 357 -8.71 -15.55 12.06
C PRO A 357 -8.39 -16.51 13.21
N SER A 358 -8.82 -17.77 13.08
CA SER A 358 -8.65 -18.82 14.09
C SER A 358 -8.66 -20.21 13.45
N LEU A 359 -8.19 -21.21 14.19
CA LEU A 359 -8.26 -22.63 13.83
C LEU A 359 -9.21 -23.36 14.79
N PRO A 360 -10.04 -24.30 14.30
CA PRO A 360 -10.95 -25.05 15.17
C PRO A 360 -10.23 -26.09 16.02
N ASP A 361 -10.84 -26.51 17.12
CA ASP A 361 -10.38 -27.69 17.87
C ASP A 361 -10.32 -28.92 16.96
N GLY A 362 -9.25 -29.71 17.06
CA GLY A 362 -9.16 -30.94 16.27
C GLY A 362 -7.76 -31.52 16.09
N LYS A 363 -7.68 -32.42 15.10
CA LYS A 363 -6.48 -33.17 14.73
C LYS A 363 -5.68 -32.41 13.68
N TYR A 364 -4.37 -32.32 13.90
CA TYR A 364 -3.42 -31.60 13.06
C TYR A 364 -2.17 -32.43 12.79
N LEU A 365 -1.54 -32.19 11.64
CA LEU A 365 -0.22 -32.70 11.29
C LEU A 365 0.75 -31.53 11.26
N LEU A 366 1.83 -31.63 12.01
CA LEU A 366 2.95 -30.70 11.94
C LEU A 366 4.05 -31.31 11.09
N ARG A 367 4.50 -30.60 10.06
CA ARG A 367 5.75 -30.88 9.35
C ARG A 367 6.82 -29.86 9.75
N VAL A 368 8.01 -30.35 10.02
CA VAL A 368 9.15 -29.55 10.51
C VAL A 368 10.28 -29.61 9.49
N TYR A 369 10.71 -28.44 9.03
CA TYR A 369 11.81 -28.26 8.09
C TYR A 369 12.95 -27.53 8.80
N VAL A 370 14.19 -28.00 8.64
CA VAL A 370 15.36 -27.44 9.33
C VAL A 370 16.42 -27.11 8.29
N ASP A 371 16.89 -25.86 8.29
CA ASP A 371 17.98 -25.42 7.42
C ASP A 371 19.32 -25.96 7.94
N GLY A 372 19.66 -27.17 7.52
CA GLY A 372 20.89 -27.85 7.93
C GLY A 372 22.17 -27.18 7.43
N ASP A 373 22.11 -26.55 6.24
CA ASP A 373 23.28 -26.06 5.50
C ASP A 373 23.41 -24.53 5.49
N GLY A 374 22.53 -23.84 6.23
CA GLY A 374 22.47 -22.39 6.30
C GLY A 374 22.15 -21.75 4.94
N LYS A 375 21.30 -22.40 4.14
CA LYS A 375 20.92 -21.94 2.78
C LYS A 375 20.20 -20.60 2.84
N ILE A 376 19.35 -20.40 3.84
CA ILE A 376 18.51 -19.20 3.99
C ILE A 376 19.38 -17.97 4.31
N ALA A 377 20.42 -18.13 5.11
CA ALA A 377 21.35 -17.04 5.41
C ALA A 377 22.16 -16.62 4.17
N LYS A 378 22.42 -17.56 3.24
CA LYS A 378 23.17 -17.32 2.00
C LYS A 378 22.29 -16.68 0.92
N ASP A 379 21.07 -17.18 0.77
CA ASP A 379 20.04 -16.61 -0.10
C ASP A 379 18.72 -16.54 0.64
N TRP A 380 18.33 -15.32 1.03
CA TRP A 380 17.12 -15.07 1.78
C TRP A 380 15.85 -15.44 1.01
N LYS A 381 15.91 -15.63 -0.31
CA LYS A 381 14.77 -16.08 -1.12
C LYS A 381 14.58 -17.59 -1.08
N THR A 382 15.54 -18.34 -0.54
CA THR A 382 15.45 -19.80 -0.41
C THR A 382 14.18 -20.21 0.33
N VAL A 383 13.50 -21.22 -0.20
CA VAL A 383 12.35 -21.87 0.45
C VAL A 383 12.77 -23.29 0.82
N LEU A 384 12.58 -23.68 2.08
CA LEU A 384 12.84 -25.05 2.51
C LEU A 384 11.85 -26.02 1.86
N GLY A 385 12.39 -27.11 1.32
CA GLY A 385 11.62 -28.13 0.60
C GLY A 385 11.68 -29.49 1.28
N GLU A 386 11.22 -30.53 0.58
CA GLU A 386 11.22 -31.92 1.09
C GLU A 386 12.63 -32.42 1.45
N ALA A 387 13.68 -31.91 0.78
CA ALA A 387 15.07 -32.22 1.12
C ALA A 387 15.48 -31.71 2.53
N ASP A 388 14.79 -30.68 3.04
CA ASP A 388 15.04 -30.07 4.35
C ASP A 388 14.06 -30.59 5.42
N LEU A 389 13.18 -31.54 5.09
CA LEU A 389 12.20 -32.11 6.00
C LEU A 389 12.91 -32.94 7.09
N ALA A 390 12.85 -32.45 8.33
CA ALA A 390 13.32 -33.17 9.50
C ALA A 390 12.34 -34.28 9.90
N GLY A 391 11.04 -34.07 9.66
CA GLY A 391 9.99 -35.07 9.81
C GLY A 391 8.63 -34.43 10.10
N GLN A 392 7.70 -35.25 10.58
CA GLN A 392 6.34 -34.87 10.90
C GLN A 392 5.81 -35.54 12.17
N VAL A 393 4.76 -34.96 12.75
CA VAL A 393 4.09 -35.49 13.95
C VAL A 393 2.62 -35.08 13.97
N GLU A 394 1.76 -36.01 14.37
CA GLU A 394 0.34 -35.74 14.60
C GLU A 394 0.10 -35.20 16.02
N PHE A 395 -0.83 -34.27 16.17
CA PHE A 395 -1.20 -33.71 17.47
C PHE A 395 -2.67 -33.27 17.51
N GLN A 396 -3.20 -33.09 18.72
CA GLN A 396 -4.51 -32.50 18.97
C GLN A 396 -4.31 -31.09 19.49
N ALA A 397 -5.13 -30.16 19.00
CA ALA A 397 -5.04 -28.75 19.40
C ALA A 397 -6.41 -28.16 19.70
N LYS A 398 -6.43 -27.25 20.67
CA LYS A 398 -7.58 -26.39 21.01
C LYS A 398 -7.38 -24.93 20.63
N TRP A 399 -6.21 -24.61 20.06
CA TRP A 399 -5.83 -23.27 19.59
C TRP A 399 -6.25 -22.11 20.50
N ARG A 400 -5.88 -22.20 21.77
CA ARG A 400 -6.04 -21.07 22.69
C ARG A 400 -5.07 -19.96 22.30
N GLU A 401 -5.52 -18.73 22.46
CA GLU A 401 -4.72 -17.55 22.16
C GLU A 401 -3.85 -17.13 23.33
N GLY A 402 -2.74 -16.46 22.97
CA GLY A 402 -1.85 -15.83 23.91
C GLY A 402 -0.64 -16.68 24.29
N TYR A 403 0.42 -15.98 24.67
CA TYR A 403 1.71 -16.55 25.01
C TYR A 403 1.65 -17.59 26.14
N ASN A 404 0.72 -17.44 27.10
CA ASN A 404 0.60 -18.37 28.23
C ASN A 404 -0.26 -19.61 27.93
N ALA A 405 -0.81 -19.73 26.72
CA ALA A 405 -1.72 -20.81 26.33
C ALA A 405 -1.26 -21.52 25.04
N MET A 406 0.06 -21.55 24.81
CA MET A 406 0.64 -22.13 23.59
C MET A 406 0.23 -23.59 23.40
N THR A 407 -0.01 -23.97 22.15
CA THR A 407 -0.12 -25.37 21.77
C THR A 407 1.28 -25.98 21.77
N ALA A 408 1.49 -27.00 22.59
CA ALA A 408 2.79 -27.66 22.74
C ALA A 408 2.82 -29.00 21.99
N VAL A 409 3.90 -29.23 21.25
CA VAL A 409 4.19 -30.48 20.55
C VAL A 409 5.58 -30.95 20.97
N ASP A 410 5.71 -32.24 21.24
CA ASP A 410 6.98 -32.86 21.60
C ASP A 410 7.81 -33.14 20.34
N ALA A 411 8.88 -32.37 20.14
CA ALA A 411 9.76 -32.50 18.98
C ALA A 411 10.46 -33.87 18.93
N SER A 412 10.63 -34.53 20.07
CA SER A 412 11.21 -35.87 20.12
C SER A 412 10.31 -36.93 19.48
N LYS A 413 9.08 -36.60 19.07
CA LYS A 413 8.14 -37.46 18.33
C LYS A 413 8.08 -37.17 16.83
N VAL A 414 8.81 -36.18 16.36
CA VAL A 414 8.91 -35.86 14.92
C VAL A 414 9.70 -36.97 14.23
N ARG A 415 9.11 -37.60 13.21
CA ARG A 415 9.70 -38.72 12.46
C ARG A 415 9.57 -38.50 10.96
N LYS A 416 10.54 -38.99 10.19
CA LYS A 416 10.47 -38.95 8.72
C LYS A 416 9.32 -39.80 8.19
#